data_AF-A0A524P1X1-F1
#
_entry.id   AF-A0A524P1X1-F1
#
_cell.length_a   1.000
_cell.length_b   1.000
_cell.length_c   1.000
_cell.angle_alpha   90.00
_cell.angle_beta   90.00
_cell.angle_gamma   90.00
#
_symmetry.space_group_name_H-M   'P 1'
#
loop_
_entity.id
_entity.type
_entity.pdbx_description
1 polymer ?
#
loop_
_entity_poly.entity_id
_entity_poly.type
_entity_poly.pdbx_seq_one_letter_code
_entity_poly.pdbx_strand_id
1 'polypeptide(L)'
;MENENHNNKNQNKSGKGLKIHLLVFACVQAVLLIINLAVGYRYPWHLWPLFGWGIGLGVHAGTHLAIHHLSNSRAKGLAIHASAVISINLALFGMNLLSGYAYPWHLWGLIGLGLPLGIHFSVATTRKSITDNKAKGLAIHGGIYFFVNLAIFFTNMLAGTQYLWFKWPLLAWFIGLGTHASVIYSIKKFQQYSVRGLAINGTVLSLISLFLLWIDFNPDTQLTWILYAVVPLGLAWVNHYAIYLIITPQFNQKESLLTRMQNRVLNSLPSTSTISKQRVFYYTAQKIAFFNHLIIYLLINIFLVIINELNSGILGNPWSLWSVLSWGNAVIWHGYFIQILKKRIYGRKITMVSTIGIFFAASIALVLREYLEGNEYQLGWVIMGISIAFVCWNPLAWFLSHLSPIKGNYVKYQRNTAQLEQSEKYCPKCGENSGSSRNPYCAYCGEK
;
A
#
# COMPACT_ATOMS: atom_id res chain seq x y z
N MET A 1 -13.21 -34.52 -18.16
CA MET A 1 -12.11 -35.44 -18.49
C MET A 1 -10.76 -34.73 -18.71
N GLU A 2 -10.51 -33.93 -19.75
CA GLU A 2 -9.17 -33.29 -19.94
C GLU A 2 -8.74 -32.35 -18.81
N ASN A 3 -9.66 -31.52 -18.28
CA ASN A 3 -9.37 -30.64 -17.15
C ASN A 3 -9.13 -31.39 -15.83
N GLU A 4 -9.74 -32.58 -15.65
CA GLU A 4 -9.52 -33.41 -14.46
C GLU A 4 -8.13 -34.09 -14.50
N ASN A 5 -7.72 -34.56 -15.68
CA ASN A 5 -6.38 -35.13 -15.86
C ASN A 5 -5.26 -34.10 -15.64
N HIS A 6 -5.46 -32.85 -16.05
CA HIS A 6 -4.49 -31.78 -15.79
C HIS A 6 -4.36 -31.44 -14.29
N ASN A 7 -5.48 -31.42 -13.55
CA ASN A 7 -5.46 -31.16 -12.10
C ASN A 7 -4.77 -32.29 -11.33
N ASN A 8 -5.05 -33.55 -11.67
CA ASN A 8 -4.43 -34.71 -11.03
C ASN A 8 -2.90 -34.76 -11.23
N LYS A 9 -2.42 -34.39 -12.42
CA LYS A 9 -0.97 -34.37 -12.72
C LYS A 9 -0.22 -33.31 -11.90
N ASN A 10 -0.86 -32.17 -11.62
CA ASN A 10 -0.27 -31.09 -10.82
C ASN A 10 -0.28 -31.41 -9.31
N GLN A 11 -1.32 -32.08 -8.81
CA GLN A 11 -1.37 -32.54 -7.41
C GLN A 11 -0.22 -33.50 -7.07
N ASN A 12 0.09 -34.44 -7.96
CA ASN A 12 1.18 -35.40 -7.75
C ASN A 12 2.59 -34.78 -7.72
N LYS A 13 2.81 -33.65 -8.39
CA LYS A 13 4.12 -32.97 -8.36
C LYS A 13 4.33 -32.21 -7.05
N SER A 14 3.27 -31.61 -6.52
CA SER A 14 3.34 -30.77 -5.32
C SER A 14 3.68 -31.58 -4.06
N GLY A 15 3.14 -32.79 -3.90
CA GLY A 15 3.44 -33.66 -2.74
C GLY A 15 4.88 -34.18 -2.69
N LYS A 16 5.59 -34.25 -3.83
CA LYS A 16 6.99 -34.69 -3.88
C LYS A 16 7.93 -33.68 -3.24
N GLY A 17 7.65 -32.38 -3.42
CA GLY A 17 8.45 -31.30 -2.83
C GLY A 17 8.49 -31.38 -1.31
N LEU A 18 7.33 -31.48 -0.65
CA LEU A 18 7.25 -31.57 0.81
C LEU A 18 7.96 -32.81 1.37
N LYS A 19 7.81 -33.96 0.69
CA LYS A 19 8.50 -35.21 1.08
C LYS A 19 10.02 -35.07 1.06
N ILE A 20 10.56 -34.41 0.04
CA ILE A 20 12.01 -34.15 -0.06
C ILE A 20 12.47 -33.22 1.07
N HIS A 21 11.75 -32.13 1.34
CA HIS A 21 12.11 -31.21 2.42
C HIS A 21 12.03 -31.88 3.80
N LEU A 22 11.03 -32.72 4.04
CA LEU A 22 10.91 -33.50 5.28
C LEU A 22 12.08 -34.49 5.44
N LEU A 23 12.47 -35.18 4.36
CA LEU A 23 13.60 -36.10 4.37
C LEU A 23 14.92 -35.37 4.66
N VAL A 24 15.20 -34.28 3.95
CA VAL A 24 16.41 -33.48 4.15
C VAL A 24 16.45 -32.91 5.57
N PHE A 25 15.33 -32.38 6.06
CA PHE A 25 15.20 -31.91 7.43
C PHE A 25 15.56 -33.03 8.43
N ALA A 26 14.95 -34.22 8.31
CA ALA A 26 15.22 -35.33 9.20
C ALA A 26 16.70 -35.76 9.18
N CYS A 27 17.30 -35.87 7.99
CA CYS A 27 18.71 -36.23 7.83
C CYS A 27 19.65 -35.21 8.47
N VAL A 28 19.45 -33.91 8.20
CA VAL A 28 20.29 -32.85 8.77
C VAL A 28 20.14 -32.82 10.29
N GLN A 29 18.91 -32.92 10.81
CA GLN A 29 18.68 -32.89 12.26
C GLN A 29 19.30 -34.10 12.98
N ALA A 30 19.29 -35.28 12.36
CA ALA A 30 19.99 -36.45 12.88
C ALA A 30 21.51 -36.22 12.96
N VAL A 31 22.12 -35.64 11.91
CA VAL A 31 23.55 -35.31 11.90
C VAL A 31 23.89 -34.26 12.96
N LEU A 32 23.11 -33.18 13.07
CA LEU A 32 23.36 -32.13 14.07
C LEU A 32 23.22 -32.66 15.50
N LEU A 33 22.28 -33.57 15.76
CA LEU A 33 22.15 -34.27 17.04
C LEU A 33 23.41 -35.12 17.33
N ILE A 34 23.88 -35.92 16.37
CA ILE A 34 25.08 -36.75 16.52
C ILE A 34 26.30 -35.87 16.84
N ILE A 35 26.49 -34.77 16.10
CA ILE A 35 27.59 -33.82 16.36
C ILE A 35 27.47 -33.23 17.76
N ASN A 36 26.27 -32.79 18.15
CA ASN A 36 26.04 -32.20 19.47
C ASN A 36 26.36 -33.18 20.61
N LEU A 37 25.99 -34.46 20.46
CA LEU A 37 26.37 -35.52 21.41
C LEU A 37 27.88 -35.75 21.43
N ALA A 38 28.54 -35.77 20.27
CA ALA A 38 29.97 -36.04 20.13
C ALA A 38 30.86 -34.92 20.72
N VAL A 39 30.46 -33.65 20.60
CA VAL A 39 31.22 -32.51 21.14
C VAL A 39 30.93 -32.20 22.61
N GLY A 40 30.03 -32.99 23.23
CA GLY A 40 29.59 -32.83 24.61
C GLY A 40 28.23 -32.13 24.72
N TYR A 41 27.26 -32.84 25.30
CA TYR A 41 25.85 -32.41 25.44
C TYR A 41 25.61 -31.34 26.53
N ARG A 42 26.62 -30.52 26.85
CA ARG A 42 26.48 -29.46 27.87
C ARG A 42 25.47 -28.40 27.47
N TYR A 43 25.37 -28.13 26.17
CA TYR A 43 24.41 -27.19 25.61
C TYR A 43 23.78 -27.81 24.34
N PRO A 44 22.49 -28.14 24.35
CA PRO A 44 21.83 -28.85 23.24
C PRO A 44 21.52 -27.91 22.07
N TRP A 45 22.55 -27.27 21.51
CA TRP A 45 22.45 -26.31 20.40
C TRP A 45 21.74 -26.85 19.15
N HIS A 46 21.71 -28.18 18.93
CA HIS A 46 20.99 -28.81 17.81
C HIS A 46 19.47 -28.53 17.84
N LEU A 47 18.92 -28.16 19.01
CA LEU A 47 17.52 -27.78 19.18
C LEU A 47 17.19 -26.46 18.48
N TRP A 48 18.14 -25.53 18.33
CA TRP A 48 17.88 -24.25 17.65
C TRP A 48 17.59 -24.42 16.15
N PRO A 49 18.42 -25.13 15.37
CA PRO A 49 18.06 -25.51 14.01
C PRO A 49 16.78 -26.35 13.95
N LEU A 50 16.55 -27.24 14.94
CA LEU A 50 15.33 -28.08 14.98
C LEU A 50 14.07 -27.23 14.99
N PHE A 51 13.99 -26.28 15.91
CA PHE A 51 12.84 -25.39 16.02
C PHE A 51 12.77 -24.40 14.86
N GLY A 52 13.89 -23.76 14.50
CA GLY A 52 13.92 -22.79 13.41
C GLY A 52 13.49 -23.37 12.07
N TRP A 53 14.06 -24.51 11.68
CA TRP A 53 13.71 -25.18 10.42
C TRP A 53 12.38 -25.93 10.52
N GLY A 54 12.02 -26.43 11.70
CA GLY A 54 10.73 -27.06 11.98
C GLY A 54 9.56 -26.12 11.73
N ILE A 55 9.71 -24.83 12.07
CA ILE A 55 8.73 -23.79 11.73
C ILE A 55 8.54 -23.70 10.22
N GLY A 56 9.64 -23.60 9.46
CA GLY A 56 9.59 -23.50 7.99
C GLY A 56 8.91 -24.70 7.35
N LEU A 57 9.20 -25.91 7.86
CA LEU A 57 8.57 -27.14 7.41
C LEU A 57 7.06 -27.17 7.73
N GLY A 58 6.66 -26.76 8.94
CA GLY A 58 5.27 -26.67 9.35
C GLY A 58 4.47 -25.68 8.51
N VAL A 59 5.04 -24.51 8.23
CA VAL A 59 4.46 -23.51 7.29
C VAL A 59 4.30 -24.14 5.91
N HIS A 60 5.35 -24.80 5.38
CA HIS A 60 5.30 -25.40 4.05
C HIS A 60 4.21 -26.48 3.95
N ALA A 61 4.12 -27.36 4.95
CA ALA A 61 3.07 -28.37 5.02
C ALA A 61 1.66 -27.75 5.09
N GLY A 62 1.47 -26.75 5.94
CA GLY A 62 0.20 -26.03 6.05
C GLY A 62 -0.19 -25.31 4.76
N THR A 63 0.77 -24.71 4.06
CA THR A 63 0.52 -24.07 2.75
C THR A 63 0.09 -25.09 1.70
N HIS A 64 0.73 -26.26 1.68
CA HIS A 64 0.38 -27.34 0.77
C HIS A 64 -1.06 -27.82 1.02
N LEU A 65 -1.41 -28.13 2.27
CA LEU A 65 -2.77 -28.53 2.65
C LEU A 65 -3.81 -27.46 2.30
N ALA A 66 -3.51 -26.20 2.61
CA ALA A 66 -4.40 -25.08 2.30
C ALA A 66 -4.65 -24.93 0.79
N ILE A 67 -3.59 -25.01 -0.02
CA ILE A 67 -3.69 -24.83 -1.47
C ILE A 67 -4.54 -25.93 -2.14
N HIS A 68 -4.46 -27.17 -1.64
CA HIS A 68 -5.14 -28.31 -2.24
C HIS A 68 -6.56 -28.54 -1.73
N HIS A 69 -6.83 -28.31 -0.45
CA HIS A 69 -8.15 -28.61 0.13
C HIS A 69 -9.12 -27.44 0.13
N LEU A 70 -8.64 -26.20 0.02
CA LEU A 70 -9.51 -25.03 0.06
C LEU A 70 -9.69 -24.49 -1.36
N SER A 71 -10.93 -24.33 -1.82
CA SER A 71 -11.20 -23.74 -3.14
C SER A 71 -11.10 -22.20 -3.12
N ASN A 72 -11.31 -21.58 -1.96
CA ASN A 72 -11.37 -20.14 -1.78
C ASN A 72 -9.98 -19.55 -1.48
N SER A 73 -9.49 -18.63 -2.31
CA SER A 73 -8.18 -17.98 -2.15
C SER A 73 -7.97 -17.27 -0.80
N ARG A 74 -9.03 -16.73 -0.19
CA ARG A 74 -8.95 -16.11 1.14
C ARG A 74 -8.86 -17.15 2.25
N ALA A 75 -9.60 -18.26 2.12
CA ALA A 75 -9.47 -19.39 3.03
C ALA A 75 -8.07 -20.01 2.94
N LYS A 76 -7.50 -20.10 1.72
CA LYS A 76 -6.09 -20.47 1.52
C LYS A 76 -5.16 -19.54 2.28
N GLY A 77 -5.29 -18.24 2.08
CA GLY A 77 -4.48 -17.23 2.76
C GLY A 77 -4.57 -17.37 4.28
N LEU A 78 -5.78 -17.48 4.82
CA LEU A 78 -6.02 -17.67 6.25
C LEU A 78 -5.40 -18.96 6.78
N ALA A 79 -5.57 -20.09 6.10
CA ALA A 79 -5.00 -21.37 6.50
C ALA A 79 -3.47 -21.37 6.46
N ILE A 80 -2.87 -20.69 5.47
CA ILE A 80 -1.42 -20.47 5.40
C ILE A 80 -0.96 -19.70 6.65
N HIS A 81 -1.58 -18.56 6.96
CA HIS A 81 -1.22 -17.76 8.14
C HIS A 81 -1.45 -18.53 9.44
N ALA A 82 -2.56 -19.26 9.55
CA ALA A 82 -2.87 -20.10 10.71
C ALA A 82 -1.79 -21.16 10.92
N SER A 83 -1.37 -21.84 9.85
CA SER A 83 -0.32 -22.85 9.94
C SER A 83 1.02 -22.26 10.38
N ALA A 84 1.35 -21.04 9.94
CA ALA A 84 2.55 -20.34 10.38
C ALA A 84 2.49 -19.98 11.86
N VAL A 85 1.37 -19.39 12.32
CA VAL A 85 1.16 -19.04 13.72
C VAL A 85 1.23 -20.28 14.61
N ILE A 86 0.57 -21.37 14.23
CA ILE A 86 0.59 -22.64 14.99
C ILE A 86 2.02 -23.19 15.04
N SER A 87 2.73 -23.25 13.91
CA SER A 87 4.09 -23.79 13.84
C SER A 87 5.07 -23.00 14.71
N ILE A 88 5.00 -21.66 14.65
CA ILE A 88 5.80 -20.77 15.47
C ILE A 88 5.48 -20.96 16.95
N ASN A 89 4.20 -21.00 17.33
CA ASN A 89 3.80 -21.14 18.73
C ASN A 89 4.17 -22.51 19.32
N LEU A 90 4.05 -23.59 18.55
CA LEU A 90 4.49 -24.92 18.98
C LEU A 90 6.00 -24.95 19.21
N ALA A 91 6.78 -24.32 18.32
CA ALA A 91 8.23 -24.23 18.48
C ALA A 91 8.63 -23.41 19.72
N LEU A 92 8.02 -22.23 19.91
CA LEU A 92 8.25 -21.40 21.10
C LEU A 92 7.79 -22.09 22.39
N PHE A 93 6.72 -22.87 22.34
CA PHE A 93 6.27 -23.67 23.47
C PHE A 93 7.26 -24.79 23.81
N GLY A 94 7.79 -25.49 22.80
CA GLY A 94 8.87 -26.46 22.99
C GLY A 94 10.11 -25.81 23.60
N MET A 95 10.49 -24.62 23.13
CA MET A 95 11.58 -23.86 23.73
C MET A 95 11.33 -23.55 25.21
N ASN A 96 10.12 -23.15 25.59
CA ASN A 96 9.78 -22.93 27.01
C ASN A 96 9.95 -24.18 27.87
N LEU A 97 9.53 -25.34 27.37
CA LEU A 97 9.70 -26.61 28.11
C LEU A 97 11.18 -26.93 28.35
N LEU A 98 12.06 -26.50 27.42
CA LEU A 98 13.49 -26.80 27.46
C LEU A 98 14.31 -25.75 28.22
N SER A 99 13.95 -24.46 28.13
CA SER A 99 14.66 -23.36 28.81
C SER A 99 14.10 -23.05 30.21
N GLY A 100 13.03 -23.73 30.62
CA GLY A 100 12.29 -23.45 31.85
C GLY A 100 11.26 -22.32 31.70
N TYR A 101 10.34 -22.24 32.67
CA TYR A 101 9.18 -21.34 32.65
C TYR A 101 9.49 -19.85 32.89
N ALA A 102 10.77 -19.50 33.08
CA ALA A 102 11.18 -18.13 33.37
C ALA A 102 10.78 -17.14 32.25
N TYR A 103 10.70 -17.60 31.01
CA TYR A 103 10.33 -16.78 29.86
C TYR A 103 9.20 -17.44 29.06
N PRO A 104 7.98 -16.90 29.08
CA PRO A 104 6.86 -17.50 28.38
C PRO A 104 6.87 -17.16 26.87
N TRP A 105 7.91 -17.59 26.12
CA TRP A 105 8.10 -17.22 24.70
C TRP A 105 6.88 -17.48 23.82
N HIS A 106 6.18 -18.59 24.02
CA HIS A 106 4.96 -18.89 23.27
C HIS A 106 3.82 -17.87 23.51
N LEU A 107 3.71 -17.26 24.69
CA LEU A 107 2.67 -16.24 24.93
C LEU A 107 2.90 -15.00 24.06
N TRP A 108 4.16 -14.59 23.88
CA TRP A 108 4.50 -13.48 22.99
C TRP A 108 4.19 -13.77 21.53
N GLY A 109 4.49 -15.00 21.07
CA GLY A 109 4.11 -15.47 19.74
C GLY A 109 2.59 -15.52 19.55
N LEU A 110 1.85 -15.95 20.56
CA LEU A 110 0.39 -16.07 20.52
C LEU A 110 -0.27 -14.69 20.48
N ILE A 111 0.19 -13.75 21.30
CA ILE A 111 -0.31 -12.37 21.33
C ILE A 111 0.04 -11.65 20.03
N GLY A 112 1.32 -11.71 19.62
CA GLY A 112 1.82 -10.97 18.45
C GLY A 112 1.30 -11.50 17.11
N LEU A 113 1.14 -12.82 16.96
CA LEU A 113 0.74 -13.44 15.69
C LEU A 113 -0.72 -13.92 15.69
N GLY A 114 -1.24 -14.35 16.84
CA GLY A 114 -2.62 -14.81 16.98
C GLY A 114 -3.64 -13.70 16.77
N LEU A 115 -3.30 -12.46 17.16
CA LEU A 115 -4.17 -11.31 16.98
C LEU A 115 -4.34 -10.92 15.50
N PRO A 116 -3.27 -10.74 14.68
CA PRO A 116 -3.38 -10.65 13.22
C PRO A 116 -4.16 -11.82 12.59
N LEU A 117 -3.93 -13.04 13.05
CA LEU A 117 -4.65 -14.21 12.54
C LEU A 117 -6.15 -14.11 12.81
N GLY A 118 -6.56 -13.70 14.01
CA GLY A 118 -7.97 -13.47 14.37
C GLY A 118 -8.62 -12.38 13.51
N ILE A 119 -7.87 -11.32 13.16
CA ILE A 119 -8.32 -10.28 12.22
C ILE A 119 -8.55 -10.88 10.83
N HIS A 120 -7.57 -11.63 10.30
CA HIS A 120 -7.70 -12.30 9.01
C HIS A 120 -8.88 -13.29 8.98
N PHE A 121 -9.09 -14.03 10.07
CA PHE A 121 -10.24 -14.93 10.23
C PHE A 121 -11.55 -14.16 10.19
N SER A 122 -11.64 -13.05 10.94
CA SER A 122 -12.83 -12.19 11.00
C SER A 122 -13.15 -11.59 9.62
N VAL A 123 -12.14 -11.13 8.89
CA VAL A 123 -12.28 -10.58 7.53
C VAL A 123 -12.67 -11.67 6.52
N ALA A 124 -12.09 -12.86 6.63
CA ALA A 124 -12.41 -13.98 5.74
C ALA A 124 -13.87 -14.46 5.92
N THR A 125 -14.40 -14.40 7.15
CA THR A 125 -15.75 -14.86 7.49
C THR A 125 -16.85 -13.82 7.24
N THR A 126 -16.58 -12.51 7.31
CA THR A 126 -17.57 -11.43 7.08
C THR A 126 -17.89 -11.14 5.59
N ARG A 127 -17.84 -12.20 4.75
CA ARG A 127 -17.86 -12.28 3.28
C ARG A 127 -18.82 -11.36 2.52
N LYS A 128 -19.95 -10.92 3.09
CA LYS A 128 -21.10 -10.46 2.28
C LYS A 128 -21.57 -9.03 2.51
N SER A 129 -20.99 -8.30 3.47
CA SER A 129 -21.55 -7.00 3.89
C SER A 129 -20.58 -5.81 3.89
N ILE A 130 -19.27 -6.04 3.76
CA ILE A 130 -18.29 -4.97 3.97
C ILE A 130 -18.09 -4.10 2.72
N THR A 131 -18.22 -4.67 1.51
CA THR A 131 -18.04 -3.89 0.27
C THR A 131 -19.11 -2.81 0.07
N ASP A 132 -20.32 -3.04 0.59
CA ASP A 132 -21.43 -2.09 0.47
C ASP A 132 -21.53 -1.14 1.67
N ASN A 133 -20.82 -1.44 2.77
CA ASN A 133 -20.91 -0.65 3.99
C ASN A 133 -19.53 -0.35 4.58
N LYS A 134 -18.89 0.70 4.03
CA LYS A 134 -17.62 1.25 4.52
C LYS A 134 -17.63 1.52 6.04
N ALA A 135 -18.79 1.84 6.62
CA ALA A 135 -18.92 2.04 8.07
C ALA A 135 -18.73 0.75 8.87
N LYS A 136 -19.10 -0.43 8.33
CA LYS A 136 -18.79 -1.72 8.95
C LYS A 136 -17.30 -2.00 8.94
N GLY A 137 -16.61 -1.66 7.86
CA GLY A 137 -15.16 -1.73 7.79
C GLY A 137 -14.49 -0.90 8.88
N LEU A 138 -14.93 0.35 9.06
CA LEU A 138 -14.44 1.22 10.14
C LEU A 138 -14.74 0.66 11.53
N ALA A 139 -15.94 0.14 11.76
CA ALA A 139 -16.33 -0.47 13.03
C ALA A 139 -15.46 -1.68 13.39
N ILE A 140 -15.12 -2.52 12.42
CA ILE A 140 -14.20 -3.66 12.62
C ILE A 140 -12.80 -3.16 13.01
N HIS A 141 -12.26 -2.17 12.29
CA HIS A 141 -10.95 -1.59 12.65
C HIS A 141 -10.98 -0.93 14.04
N GLY A 142 -12.07 -0.26 14.40
CA GLY A 142 -12.26 0.33 15.73
C GLY A 142 -12.32 -0.72 16.84
N GLY A 143 -13.04 -1.82 16.61
CA GLY A 143 -13.07 -2.95 17.54
C GLY A 143 -11.70 -3.59 17.74
N ILE A 144 -10.98 -3.86 16.64
CA ILE A 144 -9.60 -4.37 16.69
C ILE A 144 -8.70 -3.42 17.48
N TYR A 145 -8.72 -2.14 17.12
CA TYR A 145 -7.96 -1.10 17.80
C TYR A 145 -8.21 -1.12 19.31
N PHE A 146 -9.47 -1.19 19.74
CA PHE A 146 -9.84 -1.25 21.16
C PHE A 146 -9.26 -2.49 21.85
N PHE A 147 -9.49 -3.69 21.32
CA PHE A 147 -9.05 -4.93 21.96
C PHE A 147 -7.53 -5.09 21.99
N VAL A 148 -6.82 -4.69 20.93
CA VAL A 148 -5.36 -4.76 20.90
C VAL A 148 -4.77 -3.81 21.93
N ASN A 149 -5.26 -2.57 22.00
CA ASN A 149 -4.74 -1.60 22.95
C ASN A 149 -5.07 -1.97 24.40
N LEU A 150 -6.23 -2.59 24.64
CA LEU A 150 -6.57 -3.15 25.94
C LEU A 150 -5.59 -4.26 26.35
N ALA A 151 -5.25 -5.17 25.43
CA ALA A 151 -4.27 -6.23 25.68
C ALA A 151 -2.86 -5.67 25.95
N ILE A 152 -2.41 -4.70 25.14
CA ILE A 152 -1.14 -3.99 25.31
C ILE A 152 -1.10 -3.24 26.65
N PHE A 153 -2.19 -2.56 27.03
CA PHE A 153 -2.33 -1.89 28.32
C PHE A 153 -2.13 -2.87 29.48
N PHE A 154 -2.86 -3.98 29.51
CA PHE A 154 -2.71 -4.98 30.58
C PHE A 154 -1.31 -5.60 30.59
N THR A 155 -0.76 -5.90 29.41
CA THR A 155 0.63 -6.40 29.28
C THR A 155 1.62 -5.41 29.89
N ASN A 156 1.45 -4.11 29.64
CA ASN A 156 2.30 -3.08 30.20
C ASN A 156 2.14 -2.98 31.73
N MET A 157 0.92 -3.07 32.25
CA MET A 157 0.68 -3.06 33.70
C MET A 157 1.33 -4.26 34.39
N LEU A 158 1.34 -5.43 33.74
CA LEU A 158 1.98 -6.64 34.27
C LEU A 158 3.50 -6.63 34.14
N ALA A 159 4.05 -6.02 33.09
CA ALA A 159 5.50 -5.94 32.86
C ALA A 159 6.21 -4.85 33.69
N GLY A 160 5.45 -3.97 34.34
CA GLY A 160 5.95 -2.87 35.18
C GLY A 160 5.52 -1.50 34.66
N THR A 161 5.17 -0.62 35.59
CA THR A 161 4.60 0.71 35.30
C THR A 161 5.64 1.82 35.11
N GLN A 162 6.93 1.50 35.22
CA GLN A 162 8.01 2.47 35.08
C GLN A 162 8.02 3.15 33.71
N TYR A 163 7.62 2.41 32.65
CA TYR A 163 7.45 2.95 31.31
C TYR A 163 6.10 2.55 30.73
N LEU A 164 5.23 3.54 30.51
CA LEU A 164 3.89 3.34 29.95
C LEU A 164 3.93 3.24 28.41
N TRP A 165 4.67 2.26 27.90
CA TRP A 165 4.88 2.04 26.47
C TRP A 165 3.59 1.78 25.69
N PHE A 166 2.49 1.36 26.34
CA PHE A 166 1.19 1.17 25.70
C PHE A 166 0.62 2.46 25.07
N LYS A 167 1.03 3.64 25.56
CA LYS A 167 0.55 4.94 25.05
C LYS A 167 0.92 5.17 23.59
N TRP A 168 2.07 4.66 23.14
CA TRP A 168 2.57 4.83 21.78
C TRP A 168 1.74 4.13 20.70
N PRO A 169 1.49 2.81 20.77
CA PRO A 169 0.62 2.13 19.81
C PRO A 169 -0.83 2.63 19.90
N LEU A 170 -1.32 2.99 21.10
CA LEU A 170 -2.64 3.59 21.29
C LEU A 170 -2.76 4.85 20.43
N LEU A 171 -1.81 5.76 20.54
CA LEU A 171 -1.91 7.04 19.87
C LEU A 171 -1.63 6.94 18.37
N ALA A 172 -0.61 6.19 17.96
CA ALA A 172 -0.30 5.98 16.55
C ALA A 172 -1.47 5.34 15.79
N TRP A 173 -2.11 4.33 16.38
CA TRP A 173 -3.25 3.67 15.74
C TRP A 173 -4.52 4.50 15.81
N PHE A 174 -4.69 5.33 16.85
CA PHE A 174 -5.79 6.30 16.93
C PHE A 174 -5.76 7.26 15.74
N ILE A 175 -4.57 7.77 15.37
CA ILE A 175 -4.39 8.64 14.20
C ILE A 175 -4.78 7.90 12.91
N GLY A 176 -4.36 6.64 12.77
CA GLY A 176 -4.71 5.80 11.62
C GLY A 176 -6.22 5.57 11.52
N LEU A 177 -6.87 5.23 12.63
CA LEU A 177 -8.31 5.02 12.70
C LEU A 177 -9.09 6.32 12.45
N GLY A 178 -8.67 7.43 13.04
CA GLY A 178 -9.25 8.75 12.85
C GLY A 178 -9.14 9.21 11.40
N THR A 179 -8.01 8.96 10.74
CA THR A 179 -7.81 9.21 9.31
C THR A 179 -8.75 8.37 8.46
N HIS A 180 -8.93 7.09 8.78
CA HIS A 180 -9.86 6.23 8.05
C HIS A 180 -11.31 6.70 8.23
N ALA A 181 -11.70 7.07 9.46
CA ALA A 181 -13.01 7.62 9.76
C ALA A 181 -13.28 8.91 8.98
N SER A 182 -12.30 9.82 8.94
CA SER A 182 -12.41 11.08 8.22
C SER A 182 -12.58 10.85 6.71
N VAL A 183 -11.80 9.95 6.11
CA VAL A 183 -11.94 9.57 4.70
C VAL A 183 -13.35 9.06 4.40
N ILE A 184 -13.88 8.15 5.22
CA ILE A 184 -15.23 7.61 5.03
C ILE A 184 -16.28 8.72 5.15
N TYR A 185 -16.17 9.56 6.18
CA TYR A 185 -17.08 10.68 6.39
C TYR A 185 -17.03 11.69 5.24
N SER A 186 -15.84 12.10 4.81
CA SER A 186 -15.63 13.04 3.71
C SER A 186 -16.20 12.50 2.40
N ILE A 187 -15.98 11.22 2.09
CA ILE A 187 -16.56 10.58 0.90
C ILE A 187 -18.09 10.64 0.93
N LYS A 188 -18.71 10.40 2.10
CA LYS A 188 -20.17 10.40 2.27
C LYS A 188 -20.76 11.81 2.21
N LYS A 189 -20.12 12.79 2.87
CA LYS A 189 -20.68 14.14 3.07
C LYS A 189 -20.45 15.05 1.87
N PHE A 190 -19.27 15.00 1.26
CA PHE A 190 -18.91 15.87 0.15
C PHE A 190 -19.07 15.12 -1.16
N GLN A 191 -19.80 15.67 -2.13
CA GLN A 191 -19.92 15.06 -3.45
C GLN A 191 -18.73 15.43 -4.35
N GLN A 192 -18.18 16.64 -4.16
CA GLN A 192 -17.06 17.15 -4.93
C GLN A 192 -15.73 16.56 -4.44
N TYR A 193 -14.98 15.93 -5.35
CA TYR A 193 -13.70 15.29 -5.05
C TYR A 193 -12.65 16.22 -4.45
N SER A 194 -12.66 17.49 -4.86
CA SER A 194 -11.71 18.50 -4.39
C SER A 194 -11.96 18.87 -2.91
N VAL A 195 -13.22 19.02 -2.50
CA VAL A 195 -13.62 19.21 -1.10
C VAL A 195 -13.29 17.97 -0.25
N ARG A 196 -13.48 16.77 -0.80
CA ARG A 196 -13.11 15.51 -0.12
C ARG A 196 -11.63 15.48 0.21
N GLY A 197 -10.76 15.74 -0.78
CA GLY A 197 -9.32 15.73 -0.59
C GLY A 197 -8.86 16.75 0.45
N LEU A 198 -9.43 17.95 0.42
CA LEU A 198 -9.14 18.99 1.41
C LEU A 198 -9.54 18.59 2.83
N ALA A 199 -10.73 18.03 3.00
CA ALA A 199 -11.23 17.57 4.31
C ALA A 199 -10.38 16.41 4.86
N ILE A 200 -9.97 15.48 4.00
CA ILE A 200 -9.09 14.37 4.37
C ILE A 200 -7.74 14.91 4.83
N ASN A 201 -7.10 15.74 4.01
CA ASN A 201 -5.78 16.30 4.32
C ASN A 201 -5.81 17.16 5.58
N GLY A 202 -6.87 17.95 5.78
CA GLY A 202 -7.05 18.75 6.99
C GLY A 202 -7.19 17.89 8.23
N THR A 203 -7.93 16.80 8.15
CA THR A 203 -8.08 15.87 9.29
C THR A 203 -6.76 15.17 9.60
N VAL A 204 -6.03 14.70 8.58
CA VAL A 204 -4.71 14.07 8.77
C VAL A 204 -3.74 15.05 9.41
N LEU A 205 -3.70 16.29 8.93
CA LEU A 205 -2.92 17.37 9.53
C LEU A 205 -3.30 17.55 11.00
N SER A 206 -4.58 17.72 11.34
CA SER A 206 -5.00 17.89 12.73
C SER A 206 -4.60 16.73 13.63
N LEU A 207 -4.76 15.49 13.16
CA LEU A 207 -4.41 14.30 13.95
C LEU A 207 -2.89 14.17 14.18
N ILE A 208 -2.07 14.41 13.16
CA ILE A 208 -0.61 14.39 13.29
C ILE A 208 -0.12 15.54 14.18
N SER A 209 -0.71 16.73 14.03
CA SER A 209 -0.36 17.89 14.85
C SER A 209 -0.71 17.67 16.32
N LEU A 210 -1.87 17.06 16.64
CA LEU A 210 -2.23 16.70 18.00
C LEU A 210 -1.30 15.62 18.58
N PHE A 211 -0.88 14.66 17.76
CA PHE A 211 0.09 13.64 18.15
C PHE A 211 1.44 14.23 18.54
N LEU A 212 1.95 15.14 17.73
CA LEU A 212 3.26 15.74 17.95
C LEU A 212 3.23 16.79 19.05
N LEU A 213 2.14 17.55 19.19
CA LEU A 213 1.89 18.37 20.37
C LEU A 213 1.92 17.53 21.65
N TRP A 214 1.33 16.33 21.62
CA TRP A 214 1.35 15.43 22.76
C TRP A 214 2.75 14.87 23.05
N ILE A 215 3.56 14.60 22.03
CA ILE A 215 4.98 14.25 22.21
C ILE A 215 5.73 15.41 22.89
N ASP A 216 5.49 16.64 22.44
CA ASP A 216 6.11 17.85 22.99
C ASP A 216 5.68 18.17 24.44
N PHE A 217 4.55 17.63 24.91
CA PHE A 217 4.12 17.76 26.31
C PHE A 217 4.95 16.93 27.30
N ASN A 218 5.97 16.19 26.84
CA ASN A 218 6.97 15.66 27.75
C ASN A 218 7.89 16.79 28.25
N PRO A 219 8.16 16.88 29.56
CA PRO A 219 8.87 18.00 30.17
C PRO A 219 10.31 18.21 29.65
N ASP A 220 10.87 17.21 28.97
CA ASP A 220 12.24 17.23 28.44
C ASP A 220 12.33 17.59 26.95
N THR A 221 11.19 17.76 26.25
CA THR A 221 11.17 18.10 24.83
C THR A 221 10.92 19.59 24.64
N GLN A 222 11.90 20.31 24.09
CA GLN A 222 11.67 21.67 23.58
C GLN A 222 10.62 21.60 22.46
N LEU A 223 9.75 22.63 22.40
CA LEU A 223 8.57 22.89 21.52
C LEU A 223 8.82 22.80 19.99
N THR A 224 9.62 21.85 19.56
CA THR A 224 10.25 21.76 18.25
C THR A 224 9.47 20.83 17.34
N TRP A 225 8.97 19.69 17.85
CA TRP A 225 8.32 18.67 17.01
C TRP A 225 6.98 19.15 16.43
N ILE A 226 6.21 19.94 17.19
CA ILE A 226 4.97 20.53 16.70
C ILE A 226 5.24 21.52 15.56
N LEU A 227 6.25 22.39 15.70
CA LEU A 227 6.61 23.35 14.65
C LEU A 227 7.08 22.62 13.39
N TYR A 228 7.84 21.52 13.56
CA TYR A 228 8.32 20.69 12.46
C TYR A 228 7.23 20.00 11.65
N ALA A 229 6.06 19.75 12.22
CA ALA A 229 4.97 19.11 11.48
C ALA A 229 3.83 20.06 11.12
N VAL A 230 3.41 20.93 12.04
CA VAL A 230 2.34 21.89 11.81
C VAL A 230 2.70 22.83 10.67
N VAL A 231 3.95 23.31 10.60
CA VAL A 231 4.33 24.26 9.55
C VAL A 231 4.34 23.57 8.17
N PRO A 232 5.05 22.45 7.94
CA PRO A 232 5.04 21.81 6.62
C PRO A 232 3.68 21.22 6.22
N LEU A 233 2.98 20.54 7.15
CA LEU A 233 1.68 19.94 6.86
C LEU A 233 0.59 21.02 6.73
N GLY A 234 0.68 22.10 7.51
CA GLY A 234 -0.19 23.27 7.42
C GLY A 234 -0.02 24.00 6.09
N LEU A 235 1.22 24.24 5.66
CA LEU A 235 1.52 24.80 4.34
C LEU A 235 1.03 23.88 3.21
N ALA A 236 1.21 22.56 3.34
CA ALA A 236 0.68 21.60 2.38
C ALA A 236 -0.85 21.66 2.31
N TRP A 237 -1.54 21.81 3.44
CA TRP A 237 -2.99 21.94 3.50
C TRP A 237 -3.49 23.26 2.91
N VAL A 238 -2.89 24.39 3.31
CA VAL A 238 -3.17 25.73 2.74
C VAL A 238 -2.96 25.72 1.24
N ASN A 239 -1.93 25.06 0.74
CA ASN A 239 -1.73 24.93 -0.70
C ASN A 239 -2.83 24.09 -1.36
N HIS A 240 -3.21 22.93 -0.79
CA HIS A 240 -4.34 22.16 -1.33
C HIS A 240 -5.65 22.98 -1.33
N TYR A 241 -5.84 23.84 -0.32
CA TYR A 241 -6.94 24.79 -0.27
C TYR A 241 -6.82 25.86 -1.36
N ALA A 242 -5.63 26.43 -1.59
CA ALA A 242 -5.39 27.39 -2.65
C ALA A 242 -5.64 26.77 -4.05
N ILE A 243 -5.20 25.52 -4.28
CA ILE A 243 -5.53 24.76 -5.50
C ILE A 243 -7.04 24.60 -5.63
N TYR A 244 -7.72 24.22 -4.55
CA TYR A 244 -9.18 24.13 -4.52
C TYR A 244 -9.81 25.47 -4.93
N LEU A 245 -9.36 26.57 -4.35
CA LEU A 245 -9.86 27.92 -4.67
C LEU A 245 -9.47 28.40 -6.08
N ILE A 246 -8.41 27.89 -6.70
CA ILE A 246 -8.06 28.24 -8.09
C ILE A 246 -8.88 27.40 -9.07
N ILE A 247 -9.11 26.12 -8.78
CA ILE A 247 -9.83 25.20 -9.67
C ILE A 247 -11.34 25.43 -9.60
N THR A 248 -11.90 25.68 -8.43
CA THR A 248 -13.36 25.67 -8.21
C THR A 248 -14.08 26.87 -8.86
N PRO A 249 -13.61 28.13 -8.78
CA PRO A 249 -14.26 29.27 -9.44
C PRO A 249 -14.19 29.23 -10.96
N GLN A 250 -13.23 28.49 -11.52
CA GLN A 250 -13.09 28.36 -12.97
C GLN A 250 -14.18 27.49 -13.62
N PHE A 251 -15.04 26.83 -12.84
CA PHE A 251 -16.23 26.17 -13.38
C PHE A 251 -17.35 27.14 -13.77
N ASN A 252 -17.33 28.38 -13.27
CA ASN A 252 -18.33 29.41 -13.58
C ASN A 252 -17.87 30.44 -14.63
N GLN A 253 -16.61 30.40 -15.07
CA GLN A 253 -16.13 31.24 -16.18
C GLN A 253 -16.14 30.48 -17.51
N LYS A 254 -16.35 31.22 -18.61
CA LYS A 254 -16.49 30.67 -19.98
C LYS A 254 -15.31 29.78 -20.44
N GLU A 255 -14.12 29.92 -19.85
CA GLU A 255 -13.00 29.01 -20.14
C GLU A 255 -11.96 28.92 -18.98
N SER A 256 -11.89 27.75 -18.33
CA SER A 256 -10.91 27.50 -17.25
C SER A 256 -9.46 27.46 -17.77
N LEU A 257 -8.46 27.70 -16.92
CA LEU A 257 -7.04 27.48 -17.22
C LEU A 257 -6.80 26.02 -17.64
N LEU A 258 -7.48 25.09 -16.99
CA LEU A 258 -7.45 23.68 -17.32
C LEU A 258 -7.96 23.44 -18.76
N THR A 259 -9.06 24.08 -19.15
CA THR A 259 -9.62 24.02 -20.52
C THR A 259 -8.62 24.60 -21.54
N ARG A 260 -8.02 25.76 -21.27
CA ARG A 260 -6.99 26.35 -22.14
C ARG A 260 -5.75 25.48 -22.29
N MET A 261 -5.33 24.78 -21.23
CA MET A 261 -4.22 23.83 -21.31
C MET A 261 -4.62 22.55 -22.05
N GLN A 262 -5.83 22.04 -21.86
CA GLN A 262 -6.36 20.89 -22.60
C GLN A 262 -6.45 21.18 -24.09
N ASN A 263 -7.00 22.33 -24.47
CA ASN A 263 -7.10 22.78 -25.86
C ASN A 263 -5.72 22.89 -26.51
N ARG A 264 -4.72 23.44 -25.80
CA ARG A 264 -3.33 23.45 -26.30
C ARG A 264 -2.76 22.05 -26.52
N VAL A 265 -3.01 21.10 -25.62
CA VAL A 265 -2.53 19.72 -25.79
C VAL A 265 -3.28 19.01 -26.92
N LEU A 266 -4.60 19.18 -27.02
CA LEU A 266 -5.42 18.64 -28.10
C LEU A 266 -4.96 19.17 -29.47
N ASN A 267 -4.72 20.47 -29.58
CA ASN A 267 -4.28 21.11 -30.83
C ASN A 267 -2.84 20.72 -31.22
N SER A 268 -2.02 20.26 -30.26
CA SER A 268 -0.67 19.75 -30.54
C SER A 268 -0.64 18.28 -30.98
N LEU A 269 -1.76 17.57 -30.89
CA LEU A 269 -1.84 16.17 -31.29
C LEU A 269 -2.08 16.05 -32.81
N PRO A 270 -1.52 15.01 -33.47
CA PRO A 270 -1.86 14.73 -34.85
C PRO A 270 -3.37 14.56 -35.02
N SER A 271 -3.94 15.10 -36.11
CA SER A 271 -5.37 15.01 -36.44
C SER A 271 -5.87 13.56 -36.54
N THR A 272 -4.98 12.61 -36.79
CA THR A 272 -5.26 11.16 -36.86
C THR A 272 -5.32 10.46 -35.50
N SER A 273 -5.02 11.16 -34.39
CA SER A 273 -4.96 10.53 -33.08
C SER A 273 -6.34 10.26 -32.48
N THR A 274 -6.63 9.00 -32.14
CA THR A 274 -7.90 8.57 -31.51
C THR A 274 -7.87 8.73 -29.98
N ILE A 275 -7.15 9.72 -29.45
CA ILE A 275 -6.94 9.87 -28.02
C ILE A 275 -8.19 10.47 -27.38
N SER A 276 -8.73 9.79 -26.38
CA SER A 276 -9.92 10.30 -25.70
C SER A 276 -9.62 11.63 -24.97
N LYS A 277 -10.56 12.58 -25.04
CA LYS A 277 -10.52 13.85 -24.29
C LYS A 277 -10.25 13.61 -22.79
N GLN A 278 -10.74 12.49 -22.25
CA GLN A 278 -10.52 12.08 -20.86
C GLN A 278 -9.04 11.82 -20.52
N ARG A 279 -8.23 11.27 -21.44
CA ARG A 279 -6.79 11.07 -21.22
C ARG A 279 -6.03 12.40 -21.23
N VAL A 280 -6.40 13.30 -22.14
CA VAL A 280 -5.82 14.65 -22.18
C VAL A 280 -6.19 15.44 -20.93
N PHE A 281 -7.43 15.32 -20.46
CA PHE A 281 -7.88 15.87 -19.18
C PHE A 281 -6.99 15.37 -18.04
N TYR A 282 -6.84 14.06 -17.91
CA TYR A 282 -6.07 13.44 -16.82
C TYR A 282 -4.60 13.89 -16.83
N TYR A 283 -3.94 13.86 -17.98
CA TYR A 283 -2.57 14.35 -18.12
C TYR A 283 -2.42 15.83 -17.75
N THR A 284 -3.34 16.67 -18.20
CA THR A 284 -3.29 18.11 -17.92
C THR A 284 -3.50 18.39 -16.43
N ALA A 285 -4.43 17.68 -15.79
CA ALA A 285 -4.66 17.76 -14.35
C ALA A 285 -3.42 17.32 -13.55
N GLN A 286 -2.80 16.19 -13.91
CA GLN A 286 -1.55 15.74 -13.26
C GLN A 286 -0.41 16.74 -13.46
N LYS A 287 -0.29 17.32 -14.66
CA LYS A 287 0.72 18.36 -14.95
C LYS A 287 0.58 19.57 -14.04
N ILE A 288 -0.64 20.06 -13.83
CA ILE A 288 -0.92 21.17 -12.89
C ILE A 288 -0.59 20.75 -11.45
N ALA A 289 -1.02 19.56 -11.03
CA ALA A 289 -0.74 19.04 -9.70
C ALA A 289 0.78 18.94 -9.41
N PHE A 290 1.58 18.51 -10.38
CA PHE A 290 3.03 18.47 -10.25
C PHE A 290 3.67 19.84 -10.06
N PHE A 291 3.29 20.85 -10.85
CA PHE A 291 3.85 22.19 -10.66
C PHE A 291 3.52 22.74 -9.27
N ASN A 292 2.31 22.48 -8.77
CA ASN A 292 1.96 22.88 -7.42
C ASN A 292 2.79 22.14 -6.37
N HIS A 293 2.95 20.82 -6.50
CA HIS A 293 3.82 20.06 -5.59
C HIS A 293 5.27 20.52 -5.64
N LEU A 294 5.79 20.86 -6.83
CA LEU A 294 7.14 21.38 -7.01
C LEU A 294 7.32 22.73 -6.30
N ILE A 295 6.36 23.65 -6.43
CA ILE A 295 6.41 24.95 -5.75
C ILE A 295 6.38 24.77 -4.23
N ILE A 296 5.45 23.96 -3.70
CA ILE A 296 5.39 23.66 -2.26
C ILE A 296 6.71 23.06 -1.79
N TYR A 297 7.22 22.07 -2.53
CA TYR A 297 8.46 21.39 -2.20
C TYR A 297 9.60 22.40 -2.06
N LEU A 298 9.75 23.32 -3.00
CA LEU A 298 10.76 24.37 -2.93
C LEU A 298 10.55 25.28 -1.71
N LEU A 299 9.32 25.77 -1.49
CA LEU A 299 9.01 26.67 -0.38
C LEU A 299 9.26 26.03 0.99
N ILE A 300 8.74 24.82 1.21
CA ILE A 300 8.90 24.09 2.48
C ILE A 300 10.38 23.76 2.71
N ASN A 301 11.10 23.28 1.70
CA ASN A 301 12.48 22.87 1.91
C ASN A 301 13.43 24.05 2.11
N ILE A 302 13.22 25.18 1.43
CA ILE A 302 13.95 26.41 1.73
C ILE A 302 13.70 26.82 3.19
N PHE A 303 12.44 26.79 3.65
CA PHE A 303 12.11 27.08 5.04
C PHE A 303 12.80 26.12 6.01
N LEU A 304 12.73 24.81 5.78
CA LEU A 304 13.35 23.81 6.66
C LEU A 304 14.88 23.94 6.68
N VAL A 305 15.52 24.28 5.56
CA VAL A 305 16.96 24.58 5.53
C VAL A 305 17.27 25.81 6.39
N ILE A 306 16.49 26.89 6.29
CA ILE A 306 16.69 28.08 7.13
C ILE A 306 16.55 27.72 8.62
N ILE A 307 15.52 26.97 9.01
CA ILE A 307 15.34 26.54 10.41
C ILE A 307 16.49 25.64 10.86
N ASN A 308 16.96 24.74 10.00
CA ASN A 308 18.12 23.90 10.29
C ASN A 308 19.36 24.73 10.61
N GLU A 309 19.68 25.69 9.75
CA GLU A 309 20.80 26.62 9.96
C GLU A 309 20.66 27.43 11.25
N LEU A 310 19.45 27.90 11.57
CA LEU A 310 19.20 28.66 12.79
C LEU A 310 19.35 27.80 14.06
N ASN A 311 18.98 26.51 14.01
CA ASN A 311 19.02 25.63 15.17
C ASN A 311 20.38 24.98 15.40
N SER A 312 21.09 24.59 14.34
CA SER A 312 22.30 23.78 14.46
C SER A 312 23.57 24.50 13.99
N GLY A 313 23.44 25.66 13.35
CA GLY A 313 24.52 26.31 12.62
C GLY A 313 24.95 25.52 11.37
N ILE A 314 25.83 26.13 10.57
CA ILE A 314 26.30 25.61 9.27
C ILE A 314 27.03 24.26 9.39
N LEU A 315 27.63 23.99 10.55
CA LEU A 315 28.36 22.75 10.83
C LEU A 315 27.53 21.74 11.66
N GLY A 316 26.27 22.06 11.94
CA GLY A 316 25.39 21.21 12.72
C GLY A 316 24.79 20.05 11.92
N ASN A 317 23.99 19.22 12.59
CA ASN A 317 23.32 18.08 11.96
C ASN A 317 22.31 18.56 10.90
N PRO A 318 22.50 18.27 9.59
CA PRO A 318 21.69 18.79 8.50
C PRO A 318 20.38 18.02 8.34
N TRP A 319 19.54 17.98 9.38
CA TRP A 319 18.33 17.18 9.40
C TRP A 319 17.33 17.58 8.30
N SER A 320 17.35 18.84 7.86
CA SER A 320 16.49 19.32 6.76
C SER A 320 16.75 18.59 5.44
N LEU A 321 17.97 18.10 5.22
CA LEU A 321 18.36 17.36 4.04
C LEU A 321 17.52 16.08 3.86
N TRP A 322 17.07 15.45 4.95
CA TRP A 322 16.20 14.28 4.87
C TRP A 322 14.84 14.61 4.29
N SER A 323 14.28 15.77 4.63
CA SER A 323 13.03 16.26 4.05
C SER A 323 13.21 16.57 2.56
N VAL A 324 14.31 17.25 2.21
CA VAL A 324 14.70 17.58 0.82
C VAL A 324 14.78 16.30 -0.01
N LEU A 325 15.53 15.31 0.46
CA LEU A 325 15.73 14.06 -0.27
C LEU A 325 14.43 13.24 -0.39
N SER A 326 13.68 13.11 0.71
CA SER A 326 12.45 12.31 0.75
C SER A 326 11.34 12.91 -0.13
N TRP A 327 11.02 14.19 0.06
CA TRP A 327 9.99 14.86 -0.75
C TRP A 327 10.48 15.11 -2.17
N GLY A 328 11.76 15.40 -2.36
CA GLY A 328 12.36 15.63 -3.66
C GLY A 328 12.24 14.40 -4.53
N ASN A 329 12.45 13.21 -3.97
CA ASN A 329 12.20 11.94 -4.64
C ASN A 329 10.73 11.83 -5.08
N ALA A 330 9.77 12.14 -4.21
CA ALA A 330 8.34 12.10 -4.57
C ALA A 330 7.98 13.08 -5.71
N VAL A 331 8.55 14.29 -5.72
CA VAL A 331 8.36 15.27 -6.80
C VAL A 331 8.98 14.77 -8.11
N ILE A 332 10.20 14.22 -8.07
CA ILE A 332 10.86 13.60 -9.23
C ILE A 332 9.98 12.46 -9.80
N TRP A 333 9.43 11.60 -8.93
CA TRP A 333 8.52 10.52 -9.33
C TRP A 333 7.28 11.04 -10.03
N HIS A 334 6.66 12.09 -9.48
CA HIS A 334 5.49 12.70 -10.10
C HIS A 334 5.85 13.30 -11.47
N GLY A 335 6.98 14.02 -11.58
CA GLY A 335 7.47 14.55 -12.85
C GLY A 335 7.73 13.45 -13.89
N TYR A 336 8.36 12.35 -13.47
CA TYR A 336 8.60 11.18 -14.31
C TYR A 336 7.29 10.52 -14.76
N PHE A 337 6.31 10.37 -13.86
CA PHE A 337 4.99 9.85 -14.19
C PHE A 337 4.28 10.71 -15.24
N ILE A 338 4.39 12.04 -15.16
CA ILE A 338 3.85 12.95 -16.19
C ILE A 338 4.54 12.74 -17.54
N GLN A 339 5.85 12.49 -17.56
CA GLN A 339 6.56 12.16 -18.81
C GLN A 339 6.09 10.83 -19.41
N ILE A 340 5.80 9.84 -18.57
CA ILE A 340 5.18 8.58 -18.99
C ILE A 340 3.80 8.83 -19.62
N LEU A 341 2.95 9.60 -18.94
CA LEU A 341 1.62 9.95 -19.45
C LEU A 341 1.72 10.71 -20.77
N LYS A 342 2.65 11.65 -20.88
CA LYS A 342 2.96 12.38 -22.12
C LYS A 342 3.33 11.40 -23.23
N LYS A 343 4.32 10.52 -23.02
CA LYS A 343 4.74 9.53 -24.03
C LYS A 343 3.57 8.65 -24.48
N ARG A 344 2.72 8.20 -23.55
CA ARG A 344 1.51 7.41 -23.88
C ARG A 344 0.51 8.19 -24.73
N ILE A 345 0.28 9.46 -24.40
CA ILE A 345 -0.58 10.34 -25.19
C ILE A 345 -0.03 10.46 -26.61
N TYR A 346 1.28 10.66 -26.80
CA TYR A 346 1.88 10.72 -28.14
C TYR A 346 2.10 9.34 -28.81
N GLY A 347 1.50 8.26 -28.29
CA GLY A 347 1.63 6.91 -28.86
C GLY A 347 3.04 6.31 -28.80
N ARG A 348 3.96 6.90 -28.03
CA ARG A 348 5.35 6.42 -27.92
C ARG A 348 5.43 5.25 -26.93
N LYS A 349 6.19 4.21 -27.28
CA LYS A 349 6.47 3.08 -26.38
C LYS A 349 7.28 3.57 -25.17
N ILE A 350 6.93 3.06 -23.98
CA ILE A 350 7.70 3.30 -22.76
C ILE A 350 8.74 2.18 -22.68
N THR A 351 10.01 2.53 -22.74
CA THR A 351 11.11 1.57 -22.54
C THR A 351 11.38 1.42 -21.05
N MET A 352 11.43 0.18 -20.55
CA MET A 352 11.65 -0.16 -19.12
C MET A 352 12.94 0.44 -18.54
N VAL A 353 13.94 0.65 -19.40
CA VAL A 353 15.26 1.19 -19.08
C VAL A 353 15.19 2.56 -18.38
N SER A 354 14.24 3.43 -18.75
CA SER A 354 14.15 4.76 -18.13
C SER A 354 13.63 4.74 -16.70
N THR A 355 12.95 3.67 -16.28
CA THR A 355 12.41 3.56 -14.92
C THR A 355 13.45 2.99 -13.96
N ILE A 356 14.26 2.03 -14.44
CA ILE A 356 15.27 1.34 -13.62
C ILE A 356 16.47 2.25 -13.33
N GLY A 357 16.92 3.05 -14.30
CA GLY A 357 18.08 3.92 -14.13
C GLY A 357 17.92 4.97 -13.02
N ILE A 358 16.70 5.45 -12.78
CA ILE A 358 16.42 6.45 -11.75
C ILE A 358 16.48 5.84 -10.34
N PHE A 359 15.93 4.64 -10.15
CA PHE A 359 16.02 3.92 -8.87
C PHE A 359 17.47 3.58 -8.53
N PHE A 360 18.23 3.11 -9.53
CA PHE A 360 19.63 2.75 -9.34
C PHE A 360 20.49 3.98 -9.00
N ALA A 361 20.27 5.11 -9.67
CA ALA A 361 21.01 6.35 -9.39
C ALA A 361 20.69 6.93 -7.99
N ALA A 362 19.42 6.91 -7.55
CA ALA A 362 19.04 7.39 -6.22
C ALA A 362 19.60 6.50 -5.10
N SER A 363 19.58 5.18 -5.28
CA SER A 363 20.21 4.25 -4.34
C SER A 363 21.73 4.41 -4.28
N ILE A 364 22.40 4.61 -5.42
CA ILE A 364 23.84 4.87 -5.48
C ILE A 364 24.20 6.19 -4.79
N ALA A 365 23.42 7.26 -4.98
CA ALA A 365 23.70 8.55 -4.34
C ALA A 365 23.61 8.48 -2.81
N LEU A 366 22.66 7.71 -2.26
CA LEU A 366 22.55 7.49 -0.82
C LEU A 366 23.73 6.67 -0.28
N VAL A 367 24.12 5.61 -0.99
CA VAL A 367 25.29 4.79 -0.63
C VAL A 367 26.59 5.58 -0.70
N LEU A 368 26.77 6.41 -1.73
CA LEU A 368 27.96 7.26 -1.88
C LEU A 368 28.06 8.31 -0.78
N ARG A 369 26.96 8.92 -0.38
CA ARG A 369 26.97 9.89 0.73
C ARG A 369 27.37 9.25 2.04
N GLU A 370 26.80 8.10 2.37
CA GLU A 370 27.08 7.38 3.61
C GLU A 370 28.55 6.90 3.66
N TYR A 371 29.07 6.44 2.52
CA TYR A 371 30.48 6.12 2.36
C TYR A 371 31.39 7.34 2.58
N LEU A 372 31.00 8.52 2.08
CA LEU A 372 31.77 9.76 2.23
C LEU A 372 31.72 10.34 3.65
N GLU A 373 30.66 10.07 4.41
CA GLU A 373 30.50 10.54 5.80
C GLU A 373 31.24 9.66 6.82
N GLY A 374 31.90 8.57 6.39
CA GLY A 374 32.76 7.75 7.25
C GLY A 374 32.03 7.00 8.38
N ASN A 375 30.70 6.92 8.32
CA ASN A 375 29.90 6.25 9.34
C ASN A 375 29.91 4.73 9.11
N GLU A 376 30.68 3.99 9.92
CA GLU A 376 30.83 2.53 9.82
C GLU A 376 29.55 1.73 10.14
N TYR A 377 28.53 2.37 10.70
CA TYR A 377 27.31 1.69 11.13
C TYR A 377 26.11 2.40 10.52
N GLN A 378 25.59 1.98 9.35
CA GLN A 378 24.15 2.08 8.97
C GLN A 378 23.78 1.31 7.67
N LEU A 379 24.49 0.21 7.32
CA LEU A 379 24.09 -0.70 6.22
C LEU A 379 22.60 -1.15 6.29
N GLY A 380 22.03 -1.21 7.50
CA GLY A 380 20.61 -1.50 7.73
C GLY A 380 19.65 -0.49 7.08
N TRP A 381 20.04 0.77 6.93
CA TRP A 381 19.20 1.83 6.35
C TRP A 381 19.23 1.82 4.82
N VAL A 382 20.38 1.50 4.23
CA VAL A 382 20.50 1.20 2.79
C VAL A 382 19.64 -0.02 2.43
N ILE A 383 19.73 -1.09 3.22
CA ILE A 383 18.90 -2.29 3.05
C ILE A 383 17.42 -1.96 3.22
N MET A 384 17.05 -1.10 4.19
CA MET A 384 15.68 -0.66 4.37
C MET A 384 15.18 0.20 3.21
N GLY A 385 16.01 1.11 2.68
CA GLY A 385 15.69 1.92 1.49
C GLY A 385 15.49 1.07 0.24
N ILE A 386 16.37 0.08 0.01
CA ILE A 386 16.23 -0.90 -1.07
C ILE A 386 14.98 -1.76 -0.88
N SER A 387 14.70 -2.19 0.36
CA SER A 387 13.53 -2.99 0.70
C SER A 387 12.23 -2.24 0.50
N ILE A 388 12.15 -0.97 0.90
CA ILE A 388 10.99 -0.10 0.67
C ILE A 388 10.82 0.14 -0.84
N ALA A 389 11.89 0.36 -1.58
CA ALA A 389 11.83 0.48 -3.03
C ALA A 389 11.28 -0.81 -3.68
N PHE A 390 11.71 -1.99 -3.22
CA PHE A 390 11.22 -3.30 -3.71
C PHE A 390 9.75 -3.58 -3.32
N VAL A 391 9.36 -3.24 -2.09
CA VAL A 391 8.00 -3.43 -1.58
C VAL A 391 7.02 -2.48 -2.28
N CYS A 392 7.43 -1.24 -2.57
CA CYS A 392 6.63 -0.29 -3.35
C CYS A 392 6.65 -0.59 -4.87
N TRP A 393 7.70 -1.26 -5.37
CA TRP A 393 7.83 -1.65 -6.78
C TRP A 393 6.79 -2.68 -7.21
N ASN A 394 6.48 -3.68 -6.39
CA ASN A 394 5.52 -4.73 -6.76
C ASN A 394 4.09 -4.22 -7.00
N PRO A 395 3.49 -3.39 -6.11
CA PRO A 395 2.20 -2.76 -6.35
C PRO A 395 2.21 -1.83 -7.57
N LEU A 396 3.31 -1.09 -7.80
CA LEU A 396 3.43 -0.19 -8.94
C LEU A 396 3.57 -0.95 -10.27
N ALA A 397 4.38 -2.01 -10.32
CA ALA A 397 4.53 -2.87 -11.48
C ALA A 397 3.22 -3.62 -11.80
N TRP A 398 2.52 -4.11 -10.78
CA TRP A 398 1.20 -4.73 -10.90
C TRP A 398 0.12 -3.72 -11.36
N PHE A 399 0.14 -2.50 -10.83
CA PHE A 399 -0.75 -1.43 -11.25
C PHE A 399 -0.47 -0.97 -12.69
N LEU A 400 0.81 -0.83 -13.05
CA LEU A 400 1.24 -0.49 -14.41
C LEU A 400 0.93 -1.61 -15.42
N SER A 401 0.98 -2.88 -15.02
CA SER A 401 0.58 -4.02 -15.87
C SER A 401 -0.93 -4.07 -16.08
N HIS A 402 -1.74 -3.69 -15.08
CA HIS A 402 -3.20 -3.52 -15.21
C HIS A 402 -3.60 -2.29 -16.02
N LEU A 403 -2.73 -1.28 -16.09
CA LEU A 403 -2.86 -0.12 -16.97
C LEU A 403 -2.27 -0.35 -18.37
N SER A 404 -1.57 -1.47 -18.61
CA SER A 404 -1.30 -1.91 -19.98
C SER A 404 -2.65 -2.17 -20.64
N PRO A 405 -2.88 -1.73 -21.88
CA PRO A 405 -4.19 -1.82 -22.49
C PRO A 405 -4.62 -3.27 -22.40
N ILE A 406 -5.73 -3.50 -21.70
CA ILE A 406 -6.46 -4.76 -21.65
C ILE A 406 -6.90 -5.05 -23.10
N LYS A 407 -5.96 -5.49 -23.92
CA LYS A 407 -6.15 -5.75 -25.36
C LYS A 407 -7.18 -6.86 -25.57
N GLY A 408 -7.43 -7.70 -24.55
CA GLY A 408 -8.45 -8.74 -24.58
C GLY A 408 -9.86 -8.24 -24.27
N ASN A 409 -10.08 -7.59 -23.13
CA ASN A 409 -11.44 -7.23 -22.68
C ASN A 409 -11.95 -5.91 -23.26
N TYR A 410 -11.09 -4.95 -23.65
CA TYR A 410 -11.57 -3.72 -24.27
C TYR A 410 -12.06 -3.96 -25.70
N VAL A 411 -11.43 -4.90 -26.43
CA VAL A 411 -11.93 -5.38 -27.73
C VAL A 411 -13.23 -6.16 -27.55
N LYS A 412 -13.37 -6.94 -26.48
CA LYS A 412 -14.63 -7.66 -26.18
C LYS A 412 -15.76 -6.71 -25.77
N TYR A 413 -15.45 -5.65 -25.01
CA TYR A 413 -16.42 -4.60 -24.64
C TYR A 413 -16.81 -3.76 -25.85
N GLN A 414 -15.85 -3.34 -26.69
CA GLN A 414 -16.14 -2.64 -27.96
C GLN A 414 -16.92 -3.51 -28.95
N ARG A 415 -16.65 -4.82 -29.01
CA ARG A 415 -17.42 -5.73 -29.86
C ARG A 415 -18.85 -5.91 -29.34
N ASN A 416 -19.05 -5.90 -28.01
CA ASN A 416 -20.38 -5.93 -27.41
C ASN A 416 -21.12 -4.58 -27.52
N THR A 417 -20.45 -3.43 -27.37
CA THR A 417 -21.08 -2.11 -27.59
C THR A 417 -21.33 -1.85 -29.07
N ALA A 418 -20.45 -2.30 -29.98
CA ALA A 418 -20.71 -2.26 -31.41
C ALA A 418 -21.84 -3.21 -31.82
N GLN A 419 -22.00 -4.37 -31.16
CA GLN A 419 -23.19 -5.22 -31.33
C GLN A 419 -24.46 -4.60 -30.71
N LEU A 420 -24.36 -3.81 -29.64
CA LEU A 420 -25.49 -3.06 -29.06
C LEU A 420 -25.87 -1.86 -29.94
N GLU A 421 -24.90 -1.11 -30.47
CA GLU A 421 -25.13 -0.02 -31.43
C GLU A 421 -25.61 -0.55 -32.80
N GLN A 422 -25.20 -1.75 -33.22
CA GLN A 422 -25.75 -2.41 -34.42
C GLN A 422 -27.17 -2.97 -34.23
N SER A 423 -27.78 -2.83 -33.04
CA SER A 423 -29.16 -3.28 -32.80
C SER A 423 -30.18 -2.14 -32.80
N GLU A 424 -29.75 -0.89 -32.95
CA GLU A 424 -30.67 0.22 -33.14
C GLU A 424 -31.21 0.22 -34.56
N LYS A 425 -32.42 -0.32 -34.72
CA LYS A 425 -33.17 -0.23 -35.96
C LYS A 425 -33.97 1.07 -35.96
N TYR A 426 -33.92 1.77 -37.07
CA TYR A 426 -34.66 3.01 -37.28
C TYR A 426 -35.74 2.78 -38.33
N CYS A 427 -36.95 3.28 -38.08
CA CYS A 427 -38.05 3.18 -39.03
C CYS A 427 -37.71 3.97 -40.32
N PRO A 428 -37.75 3.36 -41.51
CA PRO A 428 -37.38 4.04 -42.75
C PRO A 428 -38.36 5.16 -43.13
N LYS A 429 -39.60 5.12 -42.61
CA LYS A 429 -40.65 6.09 -42.94
C LYS A 429 -40.66 7.32 -42.04
N CYS A 430 -40.40 7.15 -40.74
CA CYS A 430 -40.51 8.25 -39.77
C CYS A 430 -39.25 8.51 -38.94
N GLY A 431 -38.20 7.70 -39.09
CA GLY A 431 -36.93 7.86 -38.37
C GLY A 431 -36.97 7.47 -36.89
N GLU A 432 -38.09 6.94 -36.39
CA GLU A 432 -38.23 6.52 -34.99
C GLU A 432 -37.31 5.34 -34.68
N ASN A 433 -36.57 5.41 -33.57
CA ASN A 433 -35.76 4.29 -33.09
C ASN A 433 -36.70 3.21 -32.55
N SER A 434 -36.72 2.03 -33.19
CA SER A 434 -37.62 0.94 -32.79
C SER A 434 -37.20 0.28 -31.47
N GLY A 435 -36.06 0.67 -30.90
CA GLY A 435 -35.40 0.02 -29.78
C GLY A 435 -35.19 -1.47 -30.03
N SER A 436 -34.83 -2.20 -28.97
CA SER A 436 -34.81 -3.67 -28.98
C SER A 436 -36.21 -4.30 -28.89
N SER A 437 -37.27 -3.54 -29.23
CA SER A 437 -38.63 -4.05 -29.13
C SER A 437 -38.83 -5.18 -30.14
N ARG A 438 -39.37 -6.32 -29.69
CA ARG A 438 -39.72 -7.46 -30.56
C ARG A 438 -40.93 -7.16 -31.46
N ASN A 439 -41.41 -5.91 -31.51
CA ASN A 439 -42.58 -5.54 -32.27
C ASN A 439 -42.18 -5.40 -33.74
N PRO A 440 -42.76 -6.18 -34.67
CA PRO A 440 -42.46 -6.09 -36.09
C PRO A 440 -43.09 -4.86 -36.76
N TYR A 441 -43.54 -3.86 -36.01
CA TYR A 441 -44.10 -2.62 -36.54
C TYR A 441 -43.61 -1.42 -35.71
N CYS A 442 -43.34 -0.31 -36.39
CA CYS A 442 -43.02 0.97 -35.80
C CYS A 442 -44.20 1.48 -34.95
N ALA A 443 -43.95 1.75 -33.68
CA ALA A 443 -44.97 2.22 -32.74
C ALA A 443 -45.61 3.57 -33.14
N TYR A 444 -44.91 4.36 -33.95
CA TYR A 444 -45.38 5.70 -34.34
C TYR A 444 -46.20 5.70 -35.64
N CYS A 445 -45.73 5.02 -36.68
CA CYS A 445 -46.36 5.09 -38.02
C CYS A 445 -46.91 3.76 -38.54
N GLY A 446 -46.76 2.66 -37.78
CA GLY A 446 -47.24 1.34 -38.17
C GLY A 446 -46.48 0.67 -39.31
N GLU A 447 -45.39 1.28 -39.81
CA GLU A 447 -44.52 0.67 -40.81
C GLU A 447 -43.87 -0.60 -40.26
N LYS A 448 -43.83 -1.68 -41.04
CA LYS A 448 -43.28 -2.97 -40.62
C LYS A 448 -41.75 -2.96 -40.52
#